data_AF-A0A8R1XMR0-F1
#
_entry.id   AF-A0A8R1XMR0-F1
#
_cell.length_a   1.000
_cell.length_b   1.000
_cell.length_c   1.000
_cell.angle_alpha   90.00
_cell.angle_beta   90.00
_cell.angle_gamma   90.00
#
_symmetry.space_group_name_H-M   'P 1'
#
loop_
_entity.id
_entity.type
_entity.pdbx_description
1 polymer ?
#
loop_
_entity_poly.entity_id
_entity_poly.type
_entity_poly.pdbx_seq_one_letter_code
_entity_poly.pdbx_strand_id
1 'polypeptide(L)'
;MGDNDEGTQPSAGNEEEVVDSLIKFREECIAETGKWKKLLDDCTERVNSKVKTKESCHYEMVDYIQALDHCAMPKVFATLK
;
A
#
# COMPACT_ATOMS: atom_id res chain seq x y z
N MET A 1 -5.89 2.62 -20.39
CA MET A 1 -5.52 1.22 -20.60
C MET A 1 -4.83 0.82 -19.32
N GLY A 2 -5.50 0.02 -18.49
CA GLY A 2 -4.89 -0.51 -17.28
C GLY A 2 -4.01 -1.64 -17.74
N ASP A 3 -2.71 -1.37 -17.87
CA ASP A 3 -1.75 -2.44 -17.93
C ASP A 3 -1.78 -3.09 -16.55
N ASN A 4 -2.46 -4.23 -16.53
CA ASN A 4 -2.43 -5.25 -15.51
C ASN A 4 -0.97 -5.69 -15.40
N ASP A 5 -0.14 -4.95 -14.66
CA ASP A 5 1.17 -5.41 -14.24
C ASP A 5 0.93 -6.43 -13.12
N GLU A 6 0.43 -7.57 -13.58
CA GLU A 6 0.59 -8.88 -12.99
C GLU A 6 1.98 -8.94 -12.38
N GLY A 7 2.03 -9.16 -11.06
CA GLY A 7 3.26 -9.26 -10.30
C GLY A 7 4.23 -10.14 -11.05
N THR A 8 5.21 -9.51 -11.71
CA THR A 8 6.26 -10.17 -12.43
C THR A 8 7.06 -10.91 -11.38
N GLN A 9 6.77 -12.20 -11.18
CA GLN A 9 7.67 -13.13 -10.50
C GLN A 9 8.78 -13.44 -11.50
N PRO A 10 9.99 -12.86 -11.37
CA PRO A 10 11.06 -13.13 -12.29
C PRO A 10 11.56 -14.57 -12.12
N SER A 11 12.11 -15.06 -13.22
CA SER A 11 12.58 -16.41 -13.46
C SER A 11 13.76 -16.85 -12.58
N ALA A 12 13.54 -17.89 -11.77
CA ALA A 12 14.40 -19.05 -11.46
C ALA A 12 15.94 -18.96 -11.69
N GLY A 13 16.59 -17.87 -11.29
CA GLY A 13 17.98 -17.59 -11.65
C GLY A 13 18.87 -17.17 -10.49
N ASN A 14 18.98 -17.99 -9.44
CA ASN A 14 19.99 -17.86 -8.36
C ASN A 14 20.10 -16.47 -7.70
N GLU A 15 19.06 -15.65 -7.83
CA GLU A 15 18.95 -14.32 -7.25
C GLU A 15 18.80 -14.48 -5.74
N GLU A 16 19.77 -13.97 -4.99
CA GLU A 16 19.63 -13.67 -3.57
C GLU A 16 18.22 -13.14 -3.35
N GLU A 17 17.44 -13.77 -2.46
CA GLU A 17 16.04 -13.42 -2.19
C GLU A 17 15.87 -11.90 -2.18
N VAL A 18 15.39 -11.34 -3.30
CA VAL A 18 15.29 -9.89 -3.47
C VAL A 18 14.09 -9.47 -2.66
N VAL A 19 14.33 -9.17 -1.39
CA VAL A 19 13.30 -8.65 -0.51
C VAL A 19 13.07 -7.19 -0.89
N ASP A 20 11.87 -6.87 -1.38
CA ASP A 20 11.44 -5.48 -1.55
C ASP A 20 11.39 -4.79 -0.19
N SER A 21 12.37 -3.93 0.06
CA SER A 21 12.50 -3.20 1.31
C SER A 21 11.32 -2.26 1.55
N LEU A 22 10.69 -1.73 0.51
CA LEU A 22 9.50 -0.88 0.64
C LEU A 22 8.31 -1.68 1.15
N ILE A 23 8.05 -2.86 0.59
CA ILE A 23 6.95 -3.73 1.06
C ILE A 23 7.19 -4.11 2.52
N LYS A 24 8.40 -4.60 2.83
CA LYS A 24 8.78 -4.97 4.20
C LYS A 24 8.50 -3.84 5.20
N PHE A 25 8.99 -2.63 4.92
CA PHE A 25 8.82 -1.53 5.87
C PHE A 25 7.40 -0.96 5.90
N ARG A 26 6.65 -1.04 4.80
CA ARG A 26 5.21 -0.70 4.81
C ARG A 26 4.43 -1.66 5.72
N GLU A 27 4.73 -2.96 5.68
CA GLU A 27 4.11 -3.95 6.59
C GLU A 27 4.40 -3.66 8.06
N GLU A 28 5.66 -3.36 8.38
CA GLU A 28 6.06 -2.94 9.74
C GLU A 28 5.33 -1.66 10.20
N CYS A 29 5.02 -0.76 9.26
CA CYS A 29 4.35 0.52 9.52
C CYS A 29 2.81 0.45 9.57
N ILE A 30 2.19 -0.72 9.35
CA ILE A 30 0.72 -0.86 9.39
C ILE A 30 0.17 -0.50 10.78
N ALA A 31 0.85 -0.93 11.85
CA ALA A 31 0.39 -0.68 13.22
C ALA A 31 0.34 0.83 13.57
N GLU A 32 1.24 1.63 13.00
CA GLU A 32 1.35 3.08 13.23
C GLU A 32 0.32 3.89 12.42
N THR A 33 -0.27 3.29 11.39
CA THR A 33 -1.14 3.95 10.41
C THR A 33 -2.62 3.61 10.59
N GLY A 34 -2.98 2.96 11.71
CA GLY A 34 -4.33 2.45 11.98
C GLY A 34 -5.45 3.49 11.86
N LYS A 35 -5.19 4.77 12.19
CA LYS A 35 -6.16 5.87 12.02
C LYS A 35 -6.58 6.02 10.54
N TRP A 36 -5.61 6.03 9.64
CA TRP A 36 -5.85 6.23 8.20
C TRP A 36 -6.45 4.99 7.57
N LYS A 37 -5.96 3.81 7.98
CA LYS A 37 -6.55 2.54 7.56
C LYS A 37 -8.03 2.45 7.93
N LYS A 38 -8.41 2.86 9.14
CA LYS A 38 -9.80 2.91 9.58
C LYS A 38 -10.66 3.83 8.72
N LEU A 39 -10.19 5.03 8.37
CA LEU A 39 -10.94 5.94 7.50
C LEU A 39 -11.18 5.35 6.11
N LEU A 40 -10.18 4.68 5.55
CA LEU A 40 -10.29 3.96 4.29
C LEU A 40 -11.30 2.81 4.38
N ASP A 41 -11.27 2.03 5.46
CA ASP A 41 -12.18 0.90 5.67
C ASP A 41 -13.63 1.37 5.86
N ASP A 42 -13.85 2.42 6.66
CA ASP A 42 -15.16 3.04 6.89
C ASP A 42 -15.75 3.60 5.58
N CYS A 43 -14.92 4.25 4.74
CA CYS A 43 -15.33 4.68 3.41
C CYS A 43 -15.67 3.48 2.51
N THR A 44 -14.83 2.45 2.53
CA THR A 44 -15.00 1.25 1.68
C THR A 44 -16.31 0.53 2.00
N GLU A 45 -16.63 0.36 3.29
CA GLU A 45 -17.92 -0.20 3.72
C GLU A 45 -19.10 0.67 3.25
N ARG A 46 -18.99 1.99 3.38
CA ARG A 46 -20.04 2.94 2.94
C ARG A 46 -20.24 2.92 1.41
N VAL A 47 -19.17 2.78 0.62
CA VAL A 47 -19.28 2.68 -0.84
C VAL A 47 -19.86 1.33 -1.25
N ASN A 48 -19.39 0.23 -0.64
CA ASN A 48 -19.84 -1.11 -0.96
C ASN A 48 -21.30 -1.39 -0.53
N SER A 49 -21.83 -0.66 0.45
CA SER A 49 -23.23 -0.75 0.84
C SER A 49 -24.22 -0.08 -0.14
N LYS A 50 -23.73 0.64 -1.16
CA LYS A 50 -24.57 1.38 -2.11
C LYS A 50 -24.67 0.66 -3.47
N VAL A 51 -25.89 0.38 -3.92
CA VAL A 51 -26.17 -0.25 -5.23
C VAL A 51 -25.77 0.65 -6.41
N LYS A 52 -25.89 1.97 -6.26
CA LYS A 52 -25.43 2.98 -7.23
C LYS A 52 -24.88 4.18 -6.47
N THR A 53 -23.60 4.48 -6.65
CA THR A 53 -22.94 5.65 -6.04
C THR A 53 -21.88 6.23 -6.97
N LYS A 54 -21.60 7.52 -6.83
CA LYS A 54 -20.45 8.21 -7.44
C LYS A 54 -19.32 8.45 -6.43
N GLU A 55 -19.54 8.10 -5.17
CA GLU A 55 -18.54 8.19 -4.11
C GLU A 55 -17.40 7.20 -4.37
N SER A 56 -16.18 7.62 -4.08
CA SER A 56 -14.97 6.81 -4.18
C SER A 56 -14.08 7.08 -2.97
N CYS A 57 -13.32 6.08 -2.53
CA CYS A 57 -12.40 6.20 -1.40
C CYS A 57 -10.97 6.58 -1.81
N HIS A 58 -10.81 7.29 -2.93
CA HIS A 58 -9.49 7.63 -3.48
C HIS A 58 -8.71 8.56 -2.53
N TYR A 59 -9.37 9.50 -1.87
CA TYR A 59 -8.71 10.42 -0.93
C TYR A 59 -8.21 9.67 0.31
N GLU A 60 -9.04 8.82 0.89
CA GLU A 60 -8.67 7.99 2.04
C GLU A 60 -7.55 7.00 1.70
N MET A 61 -7.53 6.48 0.46
CA MET A 61 -6.46 5.62 -0.05
C MET A 61 -5.14 6.37 -0.16
N VAL A 62 -5.12 7.56 -0.74
CA VAL A 62 -3.90 8.39 -0.84
C VAL A 62 -3.41 8.79 0.55
N ASP A 63 -4.31 9.19 1.46
CA ASP A 63 -3.95 9.53 2.83
C ASP A 63 -3.32 8.33 3.57
N TYR A 64 -3.87 7.12 3.38
CA TYR A 64 -3.31 5.91 3.96
C TYR A 64 -1.93 5.57 3.40
N ILE A 65 -1.73 5.68 2.09
CA ILE A 65 -0.42 5.46 1.45
C ILE A 65 0.59 6.50 1.94
N GLN A 66 0.21 7.76 2.00
CA GLN A 66 1.08 8.83 2.51
C GLN A 66 1.51 8.57 3.95
N ALA A 67 0.60 8.05 4.79
CA ALA A 67 0.92 7.69 6.17
C ALA A 67 1.90 6.51 6.25
N LEU A 68 1.71 5.49 5.41
CA LEU A 68 2.65 4.37 5.29
C LEU A 68 4.02 4.87 4.84
N ASP A 69 4.06 5.72 3.82
CA ASP A 69 5.30 6.24 3.25
C ASP A 69 6.04 7.16 4.23
N HIS A 70 5.32 7.97 5.03
CA HIS A 70 5.94 8.80 6.06
C HIS A 70 6.71 7.96 7.09
N CYS A 71 6.21 6.76 7.41
CA CYS A 71 6.88 5.81 8.31
C CYS A 71 7.95 4.96 7.58
N ALA A 72 7.65 4.46 6.39
CA ALA A 72 8.46 3.47 5.71
C ALA A 72 9.63 4.09 4.93
N MET A 73 9.44 5.22 4.26
CA MET A 73 10.45 5.78 3.34
C MET A 73 11.80 6.09 4.03
N PRO A 74 11.85 6.66 5.25
CA PRO A 74 13.13 6.84 5.94
C PRO A 74 13.87 5.52 6.19
N LYS A 75 13.13 4.44 6.51
CA LYS A 75 13.67 3.10 6.73
C LYS A 75 14.18 2.49 5.41
N VAL A 76 13.41 2.64 4.34
CA VAL A 76 13.79 2.19 2.99
C VAL A 76 15.07 2.87 2.54
N PHE A 77 15.13 4.21 2.58
CA PHE A 77 16.31 4.94 2.14
C PHE A 77 17.57 4.63 2.96
N ALA A 78 17.42 4.23 4.23
CA ALA A 78 18.54 3.76 5.05
C ALA A 78 19.11 2.38 4.62
N THR A 79 18.37 1.61 3.80
CA THR A 79 18.83 0.33 3.25
C THR A 79 19.48 0.43 1.88
N LEU A 80 19.33 1.58 1.20
CA LEU A 80 19.95 1.82 -0.10
C LEU A 80 21.44 2.15 0.08
N LYS A 81 22.29 1.51 -0.74
CA LYS A 81 23.74 1.78 -0.80
C LYS A 81 24.03 3.03 -1.62
#